data_AF-A0A9P3Q514-F1
#
_entry.id   AF-A0A9P3Q514-F1
#
_cell.length_a   1.000
_cell.length_b   1.000
_cell.length_c   1.000
_cell.angle_alpha   90.00
_cell.angle_beta   90.00
_cell.angle_gamma   90.00
#
_symmetry.space_group_name_H-M   'P 1'
#
loop_
_entity.id
_entity.type
_entity.pdbx_description
1 polymer ?
#
loop_
_entity_poly.entity_id
_entity_poly.type
_entity_poly.pdbx_seq_one_letter_code
_entity_poly.pdbx_strand_id
1 'polypeptide(L)'
;MPANNDTVDRTSLDATLTRIGSAVARYGLALVIGWIGVLKFTAYEAQGIEPLVANSPFMSWLYEFFSVTTFSSLLGVVEVTAAVLLVVKPWLPKVSAVGSIVSIGLFTATISFLFTTPGAMESAEGGFPWLSMTGQFLIKDVALLGIALWTLGDALSSAKVRDRV
;
A
#
# COMPACT_ATOMS: atom_id res chain seq x y z
N MET A 1 -48.21 -7.72 -14.62
CA MET A 1 -47.13 -6.72 -14.55
C MET A 1 -45.81 -7.51 -14.46
N PRO A 2 -45.09 -7.74 -15.56
CA PRO A 2 -43.90 -8.60 -15.51
C PRO A 2 -42.76 -7.86 -14.81
N ALA A 3 -42.20 -8.46 -13.75
CA ALA A 3 -40.95 -8.01 -13.17
C ALA A 3 -39.83 -8.19 -14.21
N ASN A 4 -39.06 -7.13 -14.41
CA ASN A 4 -38.12 -6.93 -15.50
C ASN A 4 -36.87 -7.81 -15.31
N ASN A 5 -36.67 -8.81 -16.17
CA ASN A 5 -35.47 -9.67 -16.17
C ASN A 5 -34.17 -8.84 -16.22
N ASP A 6 -34.20 -7.67 -16.89
CA ASP A 6 -33.04 -6.78 -17.03
C ASP A 6 -32.60 -6.15 -15.70
N THR A 7 -33.51 -5.98 -14.73
CA THR A 7 -33.18 -5.42 -13.41
C THR A 7 -32.51 -6.45 -12.50
N VAL A 8 -32.89 -7.72 -12.62
CA VAL A 8 -32.30 -8.81 -11.84
C VAL A 8 -30.88 -9.12 -12.33
N ASP A 9 -30.69 -9.13 -13.65
CA ASP A 9 -29.40 -9.41 -14.28
C ASP A 9 -28.35 -8.35 -13.92
N ARG A 10 -28.70 -7.06 -14.04
CA ARG A 10 -27.81 -5.93 -13.67
C ARG A 10 -27.40 -5.93 -12.19
N THR A 11 -28.36 -6.21 -11.30
CA THR A 11 -28.08 -6.26 -9.85
C THR A 11 -27.08 -7.39 -9.51
N SER A 12 -27.16 -8.52 -10.20
CA SER A 12 -26.25 -9.66 -10.00
C SER A 12 -24.83 -9.40 -10.52
N LEU A 13 -24.73 -8.67 -11.64
CA LEU A 13 -23.46 -8.25 -12.21
C LEU A 13 -22.76 -7.23 -11.32
N ASP A 14 -23.47 -6.21 -10.85
CA ASP A 14 -22.93 -5.16 -9.97
C ASP A 14 -22.37 -5.76 -8.67
N ALA A 15 -23.09 -6.71 -8.07
CA ALA A 15 -22.63 -7.43 -6.89
C ALA A 15 -21.37 -8.27 -7.16
N THR A 16 -21.32 -8.95 -8.32
CA THR A 16 -20.18 -9.77 -8.72
C THR A 16 -18.94 -8.93 -8.99
N LEU A 17 -19.07 -7.82 -9.72
CA LEU A 17 -17.98 -6.89 -10.00
C LEU A 17 -17.45 -6.26 -8.71
N THR A 18 -18.32 -5.86 -7.80
CA THR A 18 -17.92 -5.33 -6.49
C THR A 18 -17.14 -6.37 -5.69
N ARG A 19 -17.60 -7.63 -5.67
CA ARG A 19 -16.93 -8.72 -4.97
C ARG A 19 -15.56 -9.05 -5.56
N ILE A 20 -15.45 -9.08 -6.89
CA ILE A 20 -14.18 -9.35 -7.56
C ILE A 20 -13.23 -8.16 -7.37
N GLY A 21 -13.70 -6.93 -7.60
CA GLY A 21 -12.90 -5.72 -7.46
C GLY A 21 -12.35 -5.54 -6.05
N SER A 22 -13.18 -5.79 -5.03
CA SER A 22 -12.76 -5.76 -3.62
C SER A 22 -11.71 -6.83 -3.28
N ALA A 23 -11.84 -8.04 -3.83
CA ALA A 23 -10.85 -9.10 -3.67
C ALA A 23 -9.53 -8.75 -4.38
N VAL A 24 -9.60 -8.30 -5.65
CA VAL A 24 -8.44 -7.89 -6.44
C VAL A 24 -7.72 -6.72 -5.78
N ALA A 25 -8.44 -5.74 -5.25
CA ALA A 25 -7.84 -4.61 -4.55
C ALA A 25 -7.06 -5.07 -3.30
N ARG A 26 -7.66 -5.92 -2.44
CA ARG A 26 -6.96 -6.41 -1.24
C ARG A 26 -5.77 -7.30 -1.57
N TYR A 27 -5.96 -8.31 -2.42
CA TYR A 27 -4.90 -9.27 -2.71
C TYR A 27 -3.83 -8.69 -3.64
N GLY A 28 -4.21 -7.76 -4.52
CA GLY A 28 -3.27 -6.96 -5.30
C GLY A 28 -2.43 -6.05 -4.40
N LEU A 29 -3.03 -5.39 -3.41
CA LEU A 29 -2.29 -4.61 -2.40
C LEU A 29 -1.29 -5.50 -1.65
N ALA A 30 -1.75 -6.65 -1.15
CA ALA A 30 -0.89 -7.60 -0.44
C ALA A 30 0.24 -8.13 -1.32
N LEU A 31 -0.03 -8.42 -2.60
CA LEU A 31 0.96 -8.85 -3.58
C LEU A 31 2.03 -7.76 -3.76
N VAL A 32 1.63 -6.52 -4.03
CA VAL A 32 2.57 -5.41 -4.26
C VAL A 32 3.46 -5.19 -3.02
N ILE A 33 2.87 -5.08 -1.84
CA ILE A 33 3.62 -4.87 -0.59
C ILE A 33 4.53 -6.07 -0.32
N GLY A 34 4.01 -7.29 -0.41
CA GLY A 34 4.77 -8.49 -0.11
C GLY A 34 5.93 -8.71 -1.09
N TRP A 35 5.71 -8.44 -2.38
CA TRP A 35 6.74 -8.61 -3.40
C TRP A 35 7.88 -7.60 -3.23
N ILE A 36 7.54 -6.32 -3.04
CA ILE A 36 8.54 -5.27 -2.76
C ILE A 36 9.26 -5.57 -1.44
N GLY A 37 8.53 -6.01 -0.41
CA GLY A 37 9.08 -6.39 0.88
C GLY A 37 10.07 -7.54 0.82
N VAL A 38 9.86 -8.53 -0.03
CA VAL A 38 10.84 -9.61 -0.26
C VAL A 38 12.10 -9.06 -0.97
N LEU A 39 11.95 -8.10 -1.89
CA LEU A 39 13.10 -7.51 -2.57
C LEU A 39 13.99 -6.68 -1.64
N LYS A 40 13.45 -6.15 -0.52
CA LYS A 40 14.20 -5.38 0.50
C LYS A 40 15.37 -6.13 1.15
N PHE A 41 15.39 -7.45 1.07
CA PHE A 41 16.49 -8.29 1.55
C PHE A 41 17.67 -8.35 0.56
N THR A 42 17.57 -7.67 -0.58
CA THR A 42 18.63 -7.59 -1.60
C THR A 42 19.40 -6.27 -1.50
N ALA A 43 20.68 -6.30 -1.90
CA ALA A 43 21.49 -5.08 -1.98
C ALA A 43 20.96 -4.08 -3.03
N TYR A 44 20.32 -4.60 -4.09
CA TYR A 44 19.68 -3.79 -5.13
C TYR A 44 18.63 -2.85 -4.53
N GLU A 45 17.70 -3.41 -3.75
CA GLU A 45 16.61 -2.60 -3.19
C GLU A 45 17.11 -1.68 -2.06
N ALA A 46 18.09 -2.13 -1.27
CA ALA A 46 18.70 -1.32 -0.22
C ALA A 46 19.32 -0.04 -0.78
N GLN A 47 20.06 -0.13 -1.89
CA GLN A 47 20.63 1.03 -2.59
C GLN A 47 19.54 1.88 -3.25
N GLY A 48 18.46 1.25 -3.74
CA GLY A 48 17.33 1.94 -4.37
C GLY A 48 16.58 2.89 -3.43
N ILE A 49 16.38 2.51 -2.16
CA ILE A 49 15.66 3.35 -1.18
C ILE A 49 16.54 4.29 -0.37
N GLU A 50 17.85 4.03 -0.33
CA GLU A 50 18.80 4.88 0.39
C GLU A 50 18.59 6.39 0.13
N PRO A 51 18.56 6.88 -1.13
CA PRO A 51 18.42 8.31 -1.38
C PRO A 51 17.07 8.87 -0.93
N LEU A 52 16.00 8.06 -0.96
CA LEU A 52 14.67 8.49 -0.51
C LEU A 52 14.64 8.72 1.01
N VAL A 53 15.23 7.77 1.74
CA VAL A 53 15.24 7.77 3.20
C VAL A 53 16.23 8.80 3.75
N ALA A 54 17.42 8.91 3.15
CA ALA A 54 18.45 9.85 3.58
C ALA A 54 18.01 11.31 3.46
N ASN A 55 17.16 11.63 2.49
CA ASN A 55 16.61 12.98 2.30
C ASN A 55 15.27 13.19 3.02
N SER A 56 14.76 12.19 3.75
CA SER A 56 13.50 12.33 4.49
C SER A 56 13.75 12.91 5.88
N PRO A 57 13.13 14.04 6.26
CA PRO A 57 13.27 14.62 7.60
C PRO A 57 12.73 13.72 8.71
N PHE A 58 11.91 12.71 8.38
CA PHE A 58 11.33 11.79 9.35
C PHE A 58 12.14 10.52 9.57
N MET A 59 13.01 10.14 8.62
CA MET A 59 13.68 8.84 8.62
C MET A 59 15.20 8.91 8.48
N SER A 60 15.77 10.04 8.05
CA SER A 60 17.22 10.17 7.82
C SER A 60 18.06 9.84 9.06
N TRP A 61 17.59 10.21 10.25
CA TRP A 61 18.22 9.93 11.53
C TRP A 61 18.35 8.43 11.85
N LEU A 62 17.54 7.57 11.23
CA LEU A 62 17.62 6.11 11.45
C LEU A 62 18.94 5.55 10.92
N TYR A 63 19.57 6.20 9.93
CA TYR A 63 20.88 5.81 9.43
C TYR A 63 22.04 6.13 10.37
N GLU A 64 21.81 6.87 11.45
CA GLU A 64 22.80 7.02 12.53
C GLU A 64 22.90 5.75 13.39
N PHE A 65 21.82 4.96 13.45
CA PHE A 65 21.71 3.76 14.27
C PHE A 65 21.77 2.47 13.47
N PHE A 66 21.31 2.50 12.21
CA PHE A 66 21.20 1.33 11.33
C PHE A 66 21.96 1.56 10.03
N SER A 67 22.60 0.52 9.50
CA SER A 67 23.09 0.57 8.14
C SER A 67 21.93 0.58 7.14
N VAL A 68 22.20 1.03 5.92
CA VAL A 68 21.23 1.02 4.80
C VAL A 68 20.64 -0.38 4.58
N THR A 69 21.47 -1.42 4.63
CA THR A 69 21.03 -2.81 4.44
C THR A 69 20.19 -3.33 5.60
N THR A 70 20.55 -2.99 6.85
CA THR A 70 19.77 -3.37 8.02
C THR A 70 18.41 -2.65 8.01
N PHE A 71 18.38 -1.35 7.75
CA PHE A 71 17.14 -0.60 7.65
C PHE A 71 16.24 -1.14 6.54
N SER A 72 16.79 -1.40 5.35
CA SER A 72 16.07 -2.03 4.24
C SER A 72 15.47 -3.38 4.68
N SER A 73 16.27 -4.25 5.30
CA SER A 73 15.79 -5.55 5.77
C SER A 73 14.69 -5.44 6.84
N LEU A 74 14.78 -4.47 7.75
CA LEU A 74 13.74 -4.20 8.75
C LEU A 74 12.44 -3.75 8.09
N LEU A 75 12.51 -2.84 7.12
CA LEU A 75 11.35 -2.45 6.31
C LEU A 75 10.78 -3.67 5.55
N GLY A 76 11.63 -4.53 5.00
CA GLY A 76 11.20 -5.77 4.34
C GLY A 76 10.39 -6.69 5.26
N VAL A 77 10.82 -6.86 6.52
CA VAL A 77 10.05 -7.62 7.52
C VAL A 77 8.69 -6.98 7.77
N VAL A 78 8.63 -5.65 7.92
CA VAL A 78 7.37 -4.91 8.12
C VAL A 78 6.43 -5.09 6.91
N GLU A 79 6.94 -4.93 5.70
CA GLU A 79 6.18 -5.06 4.45
C GLU A 79 5.64 -6.49 4.27
N VAL A 80 6.49 -7.51 4.40
CA VAL A 80 6.05 -8.92 4.29
C VAL A 80 5.02 -9.26 5.37
N THR A 81 5.22 -8.78 6.61
CA THR A 81 4.25 -8.98 7.69
C THR A 81 2.92 -8.31 7.37
N ALA A 82 2.93 -7.07 6.88
CA ALA A 82 1.72 -6.35 6.48
C ALA A 82 0.97 -7.08 5.37
N ALA A 83 1.67 -7.60 4.37
CA ALA A 83 1.09 -8.39 3.29
C ALA A 83 0.39 -9.66 3.81
N VAL A 84 1.03 -10.41 4.71
CA VAL A 84 0.43 -11.59 5.34
C VAL A 84 -0.82 -11.19 6.13
N LEU A 85 -0.75 -10.14 6.95
CA LEU A 85 -1.89 -9.66 7.72
C LEU A 85 -3.08 -9.28 6.81
N LEU A 86 -2.84 -8.61 5.69
CA LEU A 86 -3.87 -8.28 4.71
C LEU A 86 -4.58 -9.52 4.17
N VAL A 87 -3.83 -10.57 3.82
CA VAL A 87 -4.38 -11.82 3.24
C VAL A 87 -5.29 -12.57 4.22
N VAL A 88 -5.02 -12.49 5.52
CA VAL A 88 -5.71 -13.29 6.55
C VAL A 88 -7.15 -12.81 6.84
N LYS A 89 -7.63 -11.74 6.19
CA LYS A 89 -8.99 -11.17 6.38
C LYS A 89 -10.13 -12.20 6.44
N PRO A 90 -10.21 -13.21 5.55
CA PRO A 90 -11.33 -14.17 5.57
C PRO A 90 -11.46 -14.91 6.91
N TRP A 91 -10.35 -15.14 7.61
CA TRP A 91 -10.31 -15.87 8.88
C TRP A 91 -10.20 -14.98 10.09
N LEU A 92 -9.45 -13.87 10.03
CA LEU A 92 -9.22 -12.97 11.17
C LEU A 92 -9.30 -11.50 10.72
N PRO A 93 -10.52 -10.93 10.56
CA PRO A 93 -10.70 -9.57 10.05
C PRO A 93 -10.10 -8.50 10.97
N LYS A 94 -10.10 -8.71 12.30
CA LYS A 94 -9.44 -7.80 13.27
C LYS A 94 -7.93 -7.75 13.08
N VAL A 95 -7.31 -8.89 12.80
CA VAL A 95 -5.88 -8.99 12.54
C VAL A 95 -5.53 -8.36 11.20
N SER A 96 -6.36 -8.55 10.18
CA SER A 96 -6.18 -7.91 8.88
C SER A 96 -6.24 -6.38 8.93
N ALA A 97 -7.07 -5.81 9.82
CA ALA A 97 -7.11 -4.37 10.03
C ALA A 97 -5.74 -3.80 10.46
N VAL A 98 -4.94 -4.55 11.24
CA VAL A 98 -3.57 -4.14 11.59
C VAL A 98 -2.69 -4.05 10.35
N GLY A 99 -2.79 -5.04 9.44
CA GLY A 99 -2.07 -5.00 8.16
C GLY A 99 -2.43 -3.77 7.31
N SER A 100 -3.71 -3.40 7.27
CA SER A 100 -4.16 -2.18 6.59
C SER A 100 -3.59 -0.91 7.24
N ILE A 101 -3.54 -0.82 8.58
CA ILE A 101 -2.95 0.33 9.29
C ILE A 101 -1.45 0.46 8.97
N VAL A 102 -0.71 -0.64 9.01
CA VAL A 102 0.71 -0.65 8.65
C VAL A 102 0.89 -0.19 7.19
N SER A 103 0.06 -0.69 6.27
CA SER A 103 0.10 -0.31 4.85
C SER A 103 -0.18 1.18 4.65
N ILE A 104 -1.14 1.76 5.38
CA ILE A 104 -1.41 3.20 5.36
C ILE A 104 -0.17 3.98 5.78
N GLY A 105 0.51 3.56 6.86
CA GLY A 105 1.76 4.18 7.31
C GLY A 105 2.87 4.11 6.25
N LEU A 106 3.06 2.95 5.62
CA LEU A 106 4.05 2.74 4.55
C LEU A 106 3.79 3.67 3.36
N PHE A 107 2.58 3.69 2.80
CA PHE A 107 2.28 4.55 1.65
C PHE A 107 2.27 6.05 2.01
N THR A 108 1.91 6.40 3.25
CA THR A 108 2.03 7.78 3.70
C THR A 108 3.50 8.21 3.73
N ALA A 109 4.40 7.34 4.18
CA ALA A 109 5.83 7.59 4.15
C ALA A 109 6.36 7.70 2.71
N THR A 110 5.97 6.80 1.79
CA THR A 110 6.43 6.89 0.40
C THR A 110 5.92 8.13 -0.31
N ILE A 111 4.68 8.54 -0.07
CA ILE A 111 4.14 9.80 -0.60
C ILE A 111 4.90 11.00 -0.02
N SER A 112 5.35 10.94 1.24
CA SER A 112 6.17 12.02 1.80
C SER A 112 7.48 12.20 1.03
N PHE A 113 8.07 11.12 0.52
CA PHE A 113 9.30 11.16 -0.28
C PHE A 113 9.13 11.93 -1.59
N LEU A 114 7.91 12.06 -2.11
CA LEU A 114 7.63 12.86 -3.31
C LEU A 114 8.02 14.33 -3.10
N PHE A 115 7.86 14.84 -1.88
CA PHE A 115 8.13 16.23 -1.53
C PHE A 115 9.49 16.43 -0.88
N THR A 116 10.05 15.40 -0.25
CA THR A 116 11.31 15.51 0.50
C THR A 116 12.53 15.07 -0.31
N THR A 117 12.36 14.29 -1.38
CA THR A 117 13.49 13.73 -2.15
C THR A 117 13.92 14.67 -3.29
N PRO A 118 15.17 15.14 -3.30
CA PRO A 118 15.74 15.81 -4.46
C PRO A 118 15.69 14.92 -5.71
N GLY A 119 15.25 15.47 -6.83
CA GLY A 119 15.11 14.72 -8.09
C GLY A 119 13.81 13.91 -8.22
N ALA A 120 12.88 13.96 -7.26
CA ALA A 120 11.51 13.50 -7.49
C ALA A 120 10.74 14.41 -8.47
N MET A 121 11.11 15.69 -8.53
CA MET A 121 10.56 16.68 -9.46
C MET A 121 11.56 16.94 -10.61
N GLU A 122 11.07 17.12 -11.83
CA GLU A 122 11.90 17.38 -13.01
C GLU A 122 12.45 18.80 -12.97
N SER A 123 13.73 18.93 -12.60
CA SER A 123 14.39 20.23 -12.44
C SER A 123 14.61 20.93 -13.79
N ALA A 124 14.76 20.15 -14.88
CA ALA A 124 14.91 20.69 -16.22
C ALA A 124 13.65 21.40 -16.75
N GLU A 125 12.48 20.98 -16.27
CA GLU A 125 11.17 21.53 -16.64
C GLU A 125 10.66 22.57 -15.63
N GLY A 126 11.52 23.07 -14.75
CA GLY A 126 11.18 24.09 -13.75
C GLY A 126 10.63 23.55 -12.42
N GLY A 127 10.69 22.23 -12.20
CA GLY A 127 10.23 21.59 -10.96
C GLY A 127 8.74 21.29 -10.97
N PHE A 128 8.08 21.43 -9.81
CA PHE A 128 6.65 21.11 -9.66
C PHE A 128 5.78 21.90 -10.66
N PRO A 129 4.79 21.29 -11.35
CA PRO A 129 4.25 19.93 -11.18
C PRO A 129 4.89 18.81 -12.04
N TRP A 130 6.01 19.03 -12.72
CA TRP A 130 6.63 18.00 -13.56
C TRP A 130 7.34 16.93 -12.71
N LEU A 131 6.96 15.66 -12.92
CA LEU A 131 7.46 14.51 -12.16
C LEU A 131 8.54 13.76 -12.92
N SER A 132 9.63 13.44 -12.21
CA SER A 132 10.67 12.57 -12.76
C SER A 132 10.24 11.11 -12.77
N MET A 133 11.09 10.22 -13.29
CA MET A 133 10.86 8.78 -13.17
C MET A 133 10.63 8.34 -11.72
N THR A 134 11.38 8.92 -10.77
CA THR A 134 11.19 8.68 -9.33
C THR A 134 9.88 9.29 -8.84
N GLY A 135 9.54 10.52 -9.23
CA GLY A 135 8.28 11.16 -8.86
C GLY A 135 7.05 10.39 -9.36
N GLN A 136 7.11 9.86 -10.59
CA GLN A 136 6.07 9.01 -11.17
C GLN A 136 5.95 7.65 -10.46
N PHE A 137 7.07 7.11 -9.98
CA PHE A 137 7.05 5.92 -9.15
C PHE A 137 6.38 6.18 -7.79
N LEU A 138 6.59 7.35 -7.18
CA LEU A 138 6.02 7.67 -5.86
C LEU A 138 4.55 8.10 -5.93
N ILE A 139 4.13 8.83 -6.96
CA ILE A 139 2.76 9.36 -7.05
C ILE A 139 1.71 8.25 -7.16
N LYS A 140 2.05 7.10 -7.74
CA LYS A 140 1.13 5.96 -7.86
C LYS A 140 0.73 5.38 -6.49
N ASP A 141 1.55 5.60 -5.45
CA ASP A 141 1.28 5.10 -4.11
C ASP A 141 0.07 5.80 -3.47
N VAL A 142 -0.39 6.94 -4.01
CA VAL A 142 -1.66 7.57 -3.63
C VAL A 142 -2.84 6.62 -3.90
N ALA A 143 -2.82 5.90 -5.01
CA ALA A 143 -3.86 4.91 -5.32
C ALA A 143 -3.80 3.73 -4.34
N LEU A 144 -2.59 3.27 -4.01
CA LEU A 144 -2.38 2.18 -3.05
C LEU A 144 -2.79 2.57 -1.63
N LEU A 145 -2.55 3.82 -1.23
CA LEU A 145 -3.04 4.39 0.03
C LEU A 145 -4.58 4.37 0.08
N GLY A 146 -5.24 4.76 -1.02
CA GLY A 146 -6.70 4.67 -1.14
C GLY A 146 -7.22 3.24 -0.97
N ILE A 147 -6.55 2.27 -1.60
CA ILE A 147 -6.88 0.84 -1.42
C ILE A 147 -6.63 0.40 0.02
N ALA A 148 -5.53 0.83 0.65
CA ALA A 148 -5.23 0.48 2.04
C ALA A 148 -6.31 1.00 3.01
N LEU A 149 -6.75 2.25 2.85
CA LEU A 149 -7.88 2.83 3.61
C LEU A 149 -9.18 2.05 3.39
N TRP A 150 -9.48 1.69 2.14
CA TRP A 150 -10.64 0.87 1.83
C TRP A 150 -10.55 -0.53 2.47
N THR A 151 -9.39 -1.18 2.44
CA THR A 151 -9.20 -2.51 3.06
C THR A 151 -9.38 -2.47 4.58
N LEU A 152 -8.99 -1.36 5.24
CA LEU A 152 -9.21 -1.14 6.67
C LEU A 152 -10.72 -1.07 6.97
N GLY A 153 -11.46 -0.25 6.21
CA GLY A 153 -12.90 -0.11 6.36
C GLY A 153 -13.64 -1.44 6.18
N ASP A 154 -13.27 -2.21 5.15
CA ASP A 154 -13.84 -3.54 4.88
C ASP A 154 -13.49 -4.57 5.98
N ALA A 155 -12.25 -4.55 6.49
CA ALA A 155 -11.82 -5.42 7.59
C ALA A 155 -12.59 -5.13 8.88
N LEU A 156 -12.71 -3.85 9.27
CA LEU A 156 -13.46 -3.43 10.46
C LEU A 156 -14.96 -3.76 10.34
N SER A 157 -15.55 -3.57 9.16
CA SER A 157 -16.95 -3.92 8.90
C SER A 157 -17.18 -5.42 9.04
N SER A 158 -16.28 -6.24 8.47
CA SER A 158 -16.34 -7.71 8.57
C SER A 158 -16.15 -8.21 10.01
N ALA A 159 -15.30 -7.55 10.80
CA ALA A 159 -15.12 -7.86 12.22
C ALA A 159 -16.39 -7.60 13.03
N LYS A 160 -17.07 -6.46 12.80
CA LYS A 160 -18.35 -6.13 13.46
C LYS A 160 -19.45 -7.13 13.14
N VAL A 161 -19.53 -7.62 11.90
CA VAL A 161 -20.52 -8.63 11.51
C VAL A 161 -20.25 -9.94 12.24
N ARG A 162 -18.99 -10.38 12.29
CA ARG A 162 -18.61 -11.61 12.98
C ARG A 162 -18.82 -11.57 14.49
N ASP A 163 -18.59 -10.42 15.14
CA ASP A 163 -18.83 -10.27 16.58
C ASP A 163 -20.32 -10.27 16.96
N ARG A 164 -21.23 -10.16 15.98
CA ARG A 164 -22.69 -10.19 16.18
C ARG A 164 -23.32 -11.58 15.96
N VAL A 165 -22.55 -12.53 15.45
CA VAL A 165 -22.96 -13.93 15.18
C VAL A 165 -22.41 -14.82 16.27
#